data_AF-A0A1R3I7H2-F1
#
_entry.id   AF-A0A1R3I7H2-F1
#
_cell.length_a   1.000
_cell.length_b   1.000
_cell.length_c   1.000
_cell.angle_alpha   90.00
_cell.angle_beta   90.00
_cell.angle_gamma   90.00
#
_symmetry.space_group_name_H-M   'P 1'
#
loop_
_entity.id
_entity.type
_entity.pdbx_description
1 polymer ?
#
loop_
_entity_poly.entity_id
_entity_poly.type
_entity_poly.pdbx_seq_one_letter_code
_entity_poly.pdbx_strand_id
1 'polypeptide(L)'
;MDGYPAPTTPKPPQISEMFQKFALAFKTKTFEFFADEENNNGNNPSDSDGFSLLDSTEDFITDQKVVVIKPDPPPNSSSSVNNSSRRRTIDTQMADSLISSVFAAVSSFESSYLLLQTSHVPFVEESVMAADRALVSHLQRLSDLKRFYRELRKNPKFEDGLSLGSCLEAQVQENQSKLRTLETVSNRLQEEIDEKDNEVSSLRKKLAEIQWANTKLSKKLSVSLGSRRMTLIRQLLGYVLILNYISRL
;
A
#
# COMPACT_ATOMS: atom_id res chain seq x y z
N MET A 1 4.82 37.00 -50.26
CA MET A 1 5.21 35.60 -50.05
C MET A 1 5.44 35.45 -48.57
N ASP A 2 4.35 35.14 -47.87
CA ASP A 2 4.27 35.13 -46.42
C ASP A 2 4.89 33.83 -45.87
N GLY A 3 5.91 33.97 -45.02
CA GLY A 3 6.57 32.86 -44.34
C GLY A 3 5.84 32.52 -43.05
N TYR A 4 5.25 31.32 -42.97
CA TYR A 4 4.66 30.79 -41.75
C TYR A 4 5.74 30.49 -40.69
N PRO A 5 5.59 30.93 -39.43
CA PRO A 5 6.46 30.49 -38.34
C PRO A 5 6.07 29.07 -37.88
N ALA A 6 7.07 28.23 -37.62
CA ALA A 6 6.92 26.88 -37.10
C ALA A 6 6.34 26.86 -35.67
N PRO A 7 5.56 25.82 -35.29
CA PRO A 7 4.97 25.73 -33.96
C PRO A 7 6.04 25.40 -32.92
N THR A 8 6.29 26.33 -32.01
CA THR A 8 7.12 26.09 -30.82
C THR A 8 6.27 25.37 -29.79
N THR A 9 6.54 24.07 -29.60
CA THR A 9 5.93 23.30 -28.51
C THR A 9 6.48 23.81 -27.18
N PRO A 10 5.63 24.11 -26.18
CA PRO A 10 6.09 24.59 -24.89
C PRO A 10 6.83 23.46 -24.15
N LYS A 11 8.05 23.76 -23.71
CA LYS A 11 8.85 22.87 -22.83
C LYS A 11 8.03 22.61 -21.56
N PRO A 12 7.73 21.36 -21.21
CA PRO A 12 6.99 21.06 -19.99
C PRO A 12 7.77 21.57 -18.77
N PRO A 13 7.08 22.07 -17.72
CA PRO A 13 7.75 22.59 -16.52
C PRO A 13 8.64 21.51 -15.91
N GLN A 14 9.86 21.86 -15.49
CA GLN A 14 10.88 20.95 -14.92
C GLN A 14 10.35 19.99 -13.85
N ILE A 15 9.31 20.40 -13.13
CA ILE A 15 8.66 19.61 -12.08
C ILE A 15 7.93 18.39 -12.67
N SER A 16 7.29 18.52 -13.84
CA SER A 16 6.61 17.41 -14.52
C SER A 16 7.59 16.31 -14.94
N GLU A 17 8.79 16.71 -15.39
CA GLU A 17 9.87 15.78 -15.74
C GLU A 17 10.40 15.05 -14.50
N MET A 18 10.50 15.74 -13.37
CA MET A 18 10.91 15.16 -12.09
C MET A 18 9.89 14.13 -11.57
N PHE A 19 8.59 14.43 -11.67
CA PHE A 19 7.53 13.49 -11.31
C PHE A 19 7.46 12.29 -12.27
N GLN A 20 7.70 12.49 -13.57
CA GLN A 20 7.80 11.38 -14.52
C GLN A 20 8.99 10.48 -14.22
N LYS A 21 10.16 11.04 -13.88
CA LYS A 21 11.33 10.26 -13.48
C LYS A 21 11.08 9.49 -12.19
N PHE A 22 10.42 10.12 -11.21
CA PHE A 22 10.01 9.44 -9.98
C PHE A 22 9.02 8.30 -10.24
N ALA A 23 7.96 8.55 -11.01
CA ALA A 23 6.97 7.52 -11.35
C ALA A 23 7.59 6.36 -12.16
N LEU A 24 8.53 6.67 -13.06
CA LEU A 24 9.25 5.66 -13.85
C LEU A 24 10.16 4.81 -12.96
N ALA A 25 10.92 5.43 -12.04
CA ALA A 25 11.76 4.75 -11.06
C ALA A 25 10.94 3.87 -10.10
N PHE A 26 9.78 4.37 -9.66
CA PHE A 26 8.87 3.59 -8.82
C PHE A 26 8.33 2.37 -9.57
N LYS A 27 7.88 2.56 -10.82
CA LYS A 27 7.34 1.48 -11.68
C LYS A 27 8.37 0.39 -11.98
N THR A 28 9.63 0.77 -12.24
CA THR A 28 10.70 -0.21 -12.50
C THR A 28 11.10 -0.97 -11.24
N LYS A 29 11.17 -0.28 -10.09
CA LYS A 29 11.46 -0.91 -8.79
C LYS A 29 10.40 -1.90 -8.31
N THR A 30 9.14 -1.76 -8.75
CA THR A 30 8.08 -2.75 -8.43
C THR A 30 8.08 -3.96 -9.37
N PHE A 31 8.62 -3.81 -10.59
CA PHE A 31 8.66 -4.90 -11.57
C PHE A 31 9.82 -5.87 -11.34
N GLU A 32 10.92 -5.39 -10.76
CA GLU A 32 12.09 -6.22 -10.44
C GLU A 32 11.86 -7.14 -9.21
N PHE A 33 10.80 -6.91 -8.43
CA PHE A 33 10.47 -7.75 -7.27
C PHE A 33 9.77 -9.07 -7.64
N PHE A 34 9.35 -9.26 -8.89
CA PHE A 34 8.58 -10.44 -9.33
C PHE A 34 9.17 -11.18 -10.54
N ALA A 35 10.36 -10.82 -11.02
CA ALA A 35 10.90 -11.36 -12.27
C ALA A 35 11.83 -12.58 -12.13
N ASP A 36 12.24 -12.96 -10.91
CA ASP A 36 13.31 -13.96 -10.71
C ASP A 36 12.84 -15.34 -10.20
N GLU A 37 11.61 -15.78 -10.51
CA GLU A 37 11.17 -17.16 -10.24
C GLU A 37 10.64 -17.90 -11.48
N GLU A 38 11.27 -17.73 -12.65
CA GLU A 38 11.04 -18.68 -13.75
C GLU A 38 12.22 -18.74 -14.73
N ASN A 39 13.30 -19.46 -14.35
CA ASN A 39 14.15 -20.31 -15.21
C ASN A 39 15.56 -20.50 -14.63
N ASN A 40 15.83 -21.63 -13.96
CA ASN A 40 16.86 -22.57 -14.44
C ASN A 40 16.97 -23.81 -13.56
N ASN A 41 16.86 -24.96 -14.21
CA ASN A 41 17.12 -26.26 -13.62
C ASN A 41 18.54 -26.68 -14.06
N GLY A 42 19.45 -26.91 -13.10
CA GLY A 42 20.65 -27.73 -13.26
C GLY A 42 22.00 -27.01 -13.42
N ASN A 43 22.71 -26.81 -12.30
CA ASN A 43 24.04 -27.39 -12.01
C ASN A 43 24.91 -26.50 -11.08
N ASN A 44 25.00 -26.94 -9.82
CA ASN A 44 26.10 -26.83 -8.85
C ASN A 44 26.70 -25.48 -8.39
N PRO A 45 27.25 -25.47 -7.15
CA PRO A 45 27.42 -24.27 -6.32
C PRO A 45 28.89 -23.83 -6.21
N SER A 46 29.15 -22.52 -6.26
CA SER A 46 30.24 -21.87 -5.52
C SER A 46 30.17 -20.37 -5.76
N ASP A 47 30.17 -19.62 -4.65
CA ASP A 47 30.80 -18.33 -4.43
C ASP A 47 30.44 -17.09 -5.27
N SER A 48 30.35 -15.98 -4.52
CA SER A 48 30.79 -14.63 -4.87
C SER A 48 29.68 -13.57 -4.98
N ASP A 49 29.47 -12.90 -3.85
CA ASP A 49 29.36 -11.43 -3.69
C ASP A 49 28.43 -10.63 -4.61
N GLY A 50 27.24 -10.34 -4.09
CA GLY A 50 26.31 -9.33 -4.61
C GLY A 50 26.08 -8.13 -3.66
N PHE A 51 26.98 -7.88 -2.71
CA PHE A 51 26.86 -6.77 -1.72
C PHE A 51 27.71 -5.53 -2.04
N SER A 52 28.25 -5.43 -3.26
CA SER A 52 29.25 -4.42 -3.63
C SER A 52 28.71 -3.03 -4.02
N LEU A 53 27.55 -2.59 -3.51
CA LEU A 53 26.99 -1.26 -3.86
C LEU A 53 26.91 -0.26 -2.69
N LEU A 54 27.59 -0.54 -1.58
CA LEU A 54 27.72 0.42 -0.47
C LEU A 54 29.11 1.08 -0.36
N ASP A 55 29.97 0.91 -1.37
CA ASP A 55 31.28 1.55 -1.42
C ASP A 55 31.38 2.50 -2.62
N SER A 56 30.68 3.63 -2.52
CA SER A 56 31.00 4.82 -3.31
C SER A 56 31.25 5.94 -2.33
N THR A 57 32.48 5.93 -1.81
CA THR A 57 33.12 7.07 -1.18
C THR A 57 33.06 8.28 -2.12
N GLU A 58 32.38 9.33 -1.67
CA GLU A 58 32.69 10.75 -1.89
C GLU A 58 33.51 11.13 -3.14
N ASP A 59 32.82 11.25 -4.27
CA ASP A 59 33.23 12.18 -5.32
C ASP A 59 32.92 13.60 -4.86
N PHE A 60 33.88 14.21 -4.14
CA PHE A 60 33.91 15.64 -3.89
C PHE A 60 34.01 16.38 -5.22
N ILE A 61 32.95 17.09 -5.59
CA ILE A 61 32.96 18.05 -6.71
C ILE A 61 33.82 19.25 -6.27
N THR A 62 35.10 19.27 -6.63
CA THR A 62 36.08 20.26 -6.13
C THR A 62 35.97 21.68 -6.69
N ASP A 63 34.99 22.00 -7.52
CA ASP A 63 34.91 23.32 -8.18
C ASP A 63 33.61 24.09 -7.94
N GLN A 64 32.81 23.70 -6.95
CA GLN A 64 31.63 24.48 -6.59
C GLN A 64 32.03 25.68 -5.72
N LYS A 65 32.26 26.83 -6.35
CA LYS A 65 32.40 28.12 -5.66
C LYS A 65 31.10 28.44 -4.93
N VAL A 66 31.02 28.04 -3.66
CA VAL A 66 29.96 28.45 -2.74
C VAL A 66 30.13 29.95 -2.50
N VAL A 67 29.40 30.75 -3.26
CA VAL A 67 29.20 32.15 -2.92
C VAL A 67 28.33 32.14 -1.67
N VAL A 68 28.96 32.33 -0.51
CA VAL A 68 28.24 32.63 0.73
C VAL A 68 27.55 33.97 0.50
N ILE A 69 26.30 33.92 0.05
CA ILE A 69 25.41 35.07 0.12
C ILE A 69 25.11 35.21 1.61
N LYS A 70 25.87 36.08 2.29
CA LYS A 70 25.45 36.59 3.59
C LYS A 70 24.02 37.14 3.39
N PRO A 71 23.05 36.75 4.23
CA PRO A 71 21.75 37.38 4.23
C PRO A 71 21.96 38.88 4.36
N ASP A 72 21.47 39.67 3.42
CA ASP A 72 21.54 41.12 3.52
C ASP A 72 20.94 41.55 4.86
N PRO A 73 21.62 42.42 5.64
CA PRO A 73 21.01 43.01 6.81
C PRO A 73 19.75 43.77 6.37
N PRO A 74 18.65 43.69 7.15
CA PRO A 74 17.38 44.28 6.75
C PRO A 74 17.58 45.78 6.49
N PRO A 75 17.01 46.33 5.40
CA PRO A 75 17.11 47.76 5.15
C PRO A 75 16.40 48.49 6.28
N ASN A 76 17.21 49.15 7.09
CA ASN A 76 16.95 50.34 7.88
C ASN A 76 15.59 50.41 8.58
N SER A 77 15.68 50.31 9.90
CA SER A 77 14.71 50.78 10.87
C SER A 77 14.36 52.26 10.67
N SER A 78 13.48 52.55 9.73
CA SER A 78 12.55 53.68 9.84
C SER A 78 11.24 53.12 10.34
N SER A 79 11.02 53.28 11.63
CA SER A 79 9.80 52.94 12.37
C SER A 79 8.58 53.66 11.78
N SER A 80 7.94 53.03 10.79
CA SER A 80 6.54 53.23 10.46
C SER A 80 6.03 52.02 9.68
N VAL A 81 6.21 50.82 10.26
CA VAL A 81 5.44 49.65 9.80
C VAL A 81 4.01 49.92 10.21
N ASN A 82 3.17 50.24 9.22
CA ASN A 82 1.73 50.42 9.41
C ASN A 82 1.19 49.22 10.23
N ASN A 83 0.68 49.49 11.43
CA ASN A 83 0.09 48.48 12.32
C ASN A 83 -1.01 47.64 11.63
N SER A 84 -1.60 48.15 10.55
CA SER A 84 -2.59 47.48 9.71
C SER A 84 -2.03 46.35 8.83
N SER A 85 -0.75 46.38 8.45
CA SER A 85 -0.13 45.31 7.65
C SER A 85 0.31 44.14 8.54
N ARG A 86 0.88 44.43 9.72
CA ARG A 86 1.28 43.40 10.70
C ARG A 86 0.09 42.66 11.31
N ARG A 87 -1.03 43.35 11.54
CA ARG A 87 -2.29 42.72 11.96
C ARG A 87 -2.82 41.75 10.91
N ARG A 88 -2.88 42.17 9.65
CA ARG A 88 -3.33 41.31 8.54
C ARG A 88 -2.50 40.03 8.43
N THR A 89 -1.17 40.12 8.54
CA THR A 89 -0.30 38.93 8.44
C THR A 89 -0.51 37.95 9.61
N ILE A 90 -0.71 38.46 10.83
CA ILE A 90 -0.95 37.62 12.02
C ILE A 90 -2.33 36.95 11.94
N ASP A 91 -3.35 37.69 11.51
CA ASP A 91 -4.70 37.14 11.30
C ASP A 91 -4.70 36.01 10.26
N THR A 92 -3.89 36.13 9.21
CA THR A 92 -3.75 35.10 8.16
C THR A 92 -3.03 33.86 8.69
N GLN A 93 -1.92 34.04 9.43
CA GLN A 93 -1.15 32.94 10.00
C GLN A 93 -1.92 32.15 11.07
N MET A 94 -2.71 32.86 11.90
CA MET A 94 -3.59 32.22 12.87
C MET A 94 -4.73 31.45 12.18
N ALA A 95 -5.30 32.00 11.11
CA ALA A 95 -6.30 31.31 10.30
C ALA A 95 -5.74 30.02 9.67
N ASP A 96 -4.54 30.09 9.08
CA ASP A 96 -3.86 28.93 8.49
C ASP A 96 -3.56 27.85 9.53
N SER A 97 -3.06 28.25 10.70
CA SER A 97 -2.79 27.31 11.80
C SER A 97 -4.08 26.67 12.33
N LEU A 98 -5.20 27.41 12.31
CA LEU A 98 -6.50 26.91 12.76
C LEU A 98 -7.04 25.89 11.77
N ILE A 99 -6.99 26.21 10.48
CA ILE A 99 -7.38 25.32 9.39
C ILE A 99 -6.55 24.03 9.46
N SER A 100 -5.23 24.14 9.57
CA SER A 100 -4.35 22.97 9.68
C SER A 100 -4.64 22.14 10.92
N SER A 101 -4.88 22.77 12.09
CA SER A 101 -5.26 22.02 13.29
C SER A 101 -6.61 21.33 13.17
N VAL A 102 -7.57 21.89 12.42
CA VAL A 102 -8.85 21.23 12.16
C VAL A 102 -8.63 19.99 11.29
N PHE A 103 -7.88 20.10 10.19
CA PHE A 103 -7.55 18.93 9.36
C PHE A 103 -6.83 17.84 10.15
N ALA A 104 -5.84 18.20 10.96
CA ALA A 104 -5.13 17.27 11.82
C ALA A 104 -6.07 16.54 12.80
N ALA A 105 -7.00 17.29 13.42
CA ALA A 105 -7.97 16.72 14.36
C ALA A 105 -9.01 15.83 13.67
N VAL A 106 -9.50 16.22 12.48
CA VAL A 106 -10.42 15.40 11.66
C VAL A 106 -9.73 14.12 11.23
N SER A 107 -8.50 14.17 10.68
CA SER A 107 -7.78 12.96 10.28
C SER A 107 -7.43 12.07 11.47
N SER A 108 -7.14 12.64 12.65
CA SER A 108 -6.93 11.85 13.87
C SER A 108 -8.23 11.15 14.33
N PHE A 109 -9.36 11.84 14.21
CA PHE A 109 -10.68 11.27 14.46
C PHE A 109 -11.00 10.13 13.48
N GLU A 110 -10.81 10.33 12.18
CA GLU A 110 -11.03 9.31 11.15
C GLU A 110 -10.21 8.05 11.40
N SER A 111 -8.93 8.22 11.73
CA SER A 111 -8.04 7.09 12.08
C SER A 111 -8.57 6.33 13.30
N SER A 112 -8.92 7.04 14.38
CA SER A 112 -9.44 6.42 15.61
C SER A 112 -10.80 5.73 15.39
N TYR A 113 -11.64 6.30 14.53
CA TYR A 113 -12.90 5.71 14.13
C TYR A 113 -12.70 4.41 13.34
N LEU A 114 -11.77 4.39 12.39
CA LEU A 114 -11.43 3.16 11.67
C LEU A 114 -10.89 2.08 12.63
N LEU A 115 -10.02 2.46 13.58
CA LEU A 115 -9.56 1.56 14.62
C LEU A 115 -10.71 0.98 15.44
N LEU A 116 -11.70 1.79 15.81
CA LEU A 116 -12.90 1.31 16.51
C LEU A 116 -13.69 0.31 15.66
N GLN A 117 -13.87 0.61 14.36
CA GLN A 117 -14.58 -0.28 13.43
C GLN A 117 -13.87 -1.62 13.22
N THR A 118 -12.53 -1.60 13.14
CA THR A 118 -11.71 -2.79 12.90
C THR A 118 -11.49 -3.61 14.18
N SER A 119 -11.51 -2.99 15.36
CA SER A 119 -11.34 -3.67 16.66
C SER A 119 -12.47 -4.64 17.03
N HIS A 120 -13.54 -4.72 16.24
CA HIS A 120 -14.59 -5.71 16.45
C HIS A 120 -14.20 -7.12 16.00
N VAL A 121 -13.18 -7.26 15.13
CA VAL A 121 -12.73 -8.55 14.61
C VAL A 121 -11.19 -8.51 14.44
N PRO A 122 -10.42 -9.19 15.31
CA PRO A 122 -10.83 -9.88 16.53
C PRO A 122 -11.22 -8.90 17.65
N PHE A 123 -12.25 -9.24 18.44
CA PHE A 123 -12.69 -8.40 19.56
C PHE A 123 -11.66 -8.39 20.69
N VAL A 124 -11.03 -7.24 20.90
CA VAL A 124 -10.12 -6.97 22.03
C VAL A 124 -10.67 -5.78 22.81
N GLU A 125 -11.14 -6.02 24.03
CA GLU A 125 -11.84 -5.01 24.82
C GLU A 125 -10.97 -3.77 25.06
N GLU A 126 -9.68 -3.97 25.33
CA GLU A 126 -8.72 -2.89 25.55
C GLU A 126 -8.52 -2.03 24.29
N SER A 127 -8.50 -2.63 23.10
CA SER A 127 -8.32 -1.89 21.85
C SER A 127 -9.58 -1.08 21.50
N VAL A 128 -10.76 -1.66 21.71
CA VAL A 128 -12.05 -0.98 21.55
C VAL A 128 -12.15 0.21 22.50
N MET A 129 -11.85 0.02 23.79
CA MET A 129 -11.88 1.10 24.79
C MET A 129 -10.85 2.20 24.50
N ALA A 130 -9.64 1.83 24.06
CA ALA A 130 -8.62 2.80 23.70
C ALA A 130 -9.02 3.62 22.47
N ALA A 131 -9.58 2.97 21.44
CA ALA A 131 -10.06 3.63 20.23
C ALA A 131 -11.24 4.57 20.52
N ASP A 132 -12.21 4.13 21.34
CA ASP A 132 -13.35 4.95 21.76
C ASP A 132 -12.89 6.19 22.55
N ARG A 133 -11.99 6.01 23.53
CA ARG A 133 -11.43 7.13 24.31
C ARG A 133 -10.72 8.14 23.40
N ALA A 134 -9.90 7.66 22.45
CA ALA A 134 -9.21 8.52 21.50
C ALA A 134 -10.19 9.27 20.59
N LEU A 135 -11.22 8.57 20.09
CA LEU A 135 -12.30 9.15 19.28
C LEU A 135 -13.00 10.30 20.01
N VAL A 136 -13.44 10.07 21.25
CA VAL A 136 -14.09 11.08 22.10
C VAL A 136 -13.16 12.25 22.36
N SER A 137 -11.87 12.00 22.61
CA SER A 137 -10.87 13.05 22.79
C SER A 137 -10.69 13.92 21.54
N HIS A 138 -10.72 13.33 20.35
CA HIS A 138 -10.61 14.08 19.09
C HIS A 138 -11.88 14.88 18.77
N LEU A 139 -13.06 14.34 19.09
CA LEU A 139 -14.32 15.10 19.03
C LEU A 139 -14.32 16.30 19.99
N GLN A 140 -13.81 16.11 21.21
CA GLN A 140 -13.65 17.19 22.16
C GLN A 140 -12.72 18.28 21.61
N ARG A 141 -11.57 17.89 21.04
CA ARG A 141 -10.64 18.83 20.39
C ARG A 141 -11.29 19.60 19.25
N LEU A 142 -12.12 18.96 18.42
CA LEU A 142 -12.88 19.63 17.36
C LEU A 142 -13.91 20.61 17.92
N SER A 143 -14.56 20.27 19.02
CA SER A 143 -15.48 21.16 19.74
C SER A 143 -14.76 22.40 20.28
N ASP A 144 -13.56 22.22 20.83
CA ASP A 144 -12.73 23.30 21.34
C ASP A 144 -12.26 24.23 20.22
N LEU A 145 -11.79 23.69 19.09
CA LEU A 145 -11.44 24.47 17.90
C LEU A 145 -12.64 25.25 17.35
N LYS A 146 -13.84 24.65 17.34
CA LYS A 146 -15.08 25.32 16.93
C LYS A 146 -15.47 26.46 17.88
N ARG A 147 -15.32 26.25 19.20
CA ARG A 147 -15.57 27.29 20.21
C ARG A 147 -14.57 28.43 20.05
N PHE A 148 -13.29 28.11 19.90
CA PHE A 148 -12.23 29.08 19.68
C PHE A 148 -12.48 29.95 18.45
N TYR A 149 -12.85 29.34 17.31
CA TYR A 149 -13.22 30.10 16.11
C TYR A 149 -14.38 31.08 16.36
N ARG A 150 -15.40 30.67 17.12
CA ARG A 150 -16.54 31.56 17.46
C ARG A 150 -16.09 32.73 18.32
N GLU A 151 -15.22 32.50 19.28
CA GLU A 151 -14.70 33.56 20.16
C GLU A 151 -13.76 34.51 19.41
N LEU A 152 -12.90 34.00 18.53
CA LEU A 152 -12.06 34.80 17.64
C LEU A 152 -12.92 35.73 16.76
N ARG A 153 -14.05 35.25 16.24
CA ARG A 153 -14.98 36.06 15.43
C ARG A 153 -15.64 37.18 16.25
N LYS A 154 -16.00 36.91 17.51
CA LYS A 154 -16.64 37.91 18.40
C LYS A 154 -15.63 38.93 18.90
N ASN A 155 -14.40 38.51 19.18
CA ASN A 155 -13.35 39.31 19.78
C ASN A 155 -12.02 39.11 19.01
N PRO A 156 -11.72 39.94 18.00
CA PRO A 156 -10.50 39.80 17.20
C PRO A 156 -9.18 40.06 17.96
N LYS A 157 -9.25 40.54 19.22
CA LYS A 157 -8.08 40.76 20.09
C LYS A 157 -7.82 39.58 21.04
N PHE A 158 -8.54 38.47 20.85
CA PHE A 158 -8.48 37.31 21.73
C PHE A 158 -7.27 36.46 21.36
N GLU A 159 -6.14 36.70 22.03
CA GLU A 159 -4.88 35.97 21.79
C GLU A 159 -4.73 34.75 22.74
N ASP A 160 -5.61 34.59 23.73
CA ASP A 160 -5.31 33.86 24.97
C ASP A 160 -6.06 32.51 25.14
N GLY A 161 -6.64 31.97 24.08
CA GLY A 161 -7.63 30.88 24.21
C GLY A 161 -7.12 29.46 23.98
N LEU A 162 -6.27 29.25 22.98
CA LEU A 162 -5.77 27.92 22.60
C LEU A 162 -4.32 28.03 22.18
N SER A 163 -3.46 27.18 22.76
CA SER A 163 -2.12 26.94 22.23
C SER A 163 -2.27 26.16 20.93
N LEU A 164 -2.49 26.89 19.85
CA LEU A 164 -2.56 26.35 18.52
C LEU A 164 -1.13 26.04 18.09
N GLY A 165 -0.82 24.76 17.88
CA GLY A 165 0.47 24.32 17.37
C GLY A 165 0.77 24.97 16.02
N SER A 166 2.02 24.86 15.58
CA SER A 166 2.41 25.38 14.27
C SER A 166 1.62 24.70 13.14
N CYS A 167 1.33 25.43 12.06
CA CYS A 167 0.73 24.88 10.84
C CYS A 167 1.46 23.62 10.36
N LEU A 168 2.80 23.62 10.41
CA LEU A 168 3.63 22.50 9.98
C LEU A 168 3.49 21.28 10.92
N GLU A 169 3.37 21.52 12.22
CA GLU A 169 3.16 20.46 13.22
C GLU A 169 1.79 19.80 13.02
N ALA A 170 0.75 20.60 12.80
CA ALA A 170 -0.57 20.09 12.49
C ALA A 170 -0.58 19.26 11.19
N GLN A 171 0.14 19.69 10.16
CA GLN A 171 0.26 18.94 8.91
C GLN A 171 0.99 17.59 9.10
N VAL A 172 2.03 17.55 9.93
CA VAL A 172 2.70 16.29 10.28
C VAL A 172 1.75 15.36 11.01
N GLN A 173 0.99 15.87 11.98
CA GLN A 173 -0.02 15.09 12.72
C GLN A 173 -1.13 14.56 11.80
N GLU A 174 -1.57 15.36 10.83
CA GLU A 174 -2.52 14.94 9.80
C GLU A 174 -1.97 13.77 8.98
N ASN A 175 -0.75 13.91 8.47
CA ASN A 175 -0.08 12.88 7.67
C ASN A 175 0.15 11.59 8.47
N GLN A 176 0.56 11.70 9.73
CA GLN A 176 0.71 10.54 10.63
C GLN A 176 -0.63 9.82 10.84
N SER A 177 -1.73 10.56 10.94
CA SER A 177 -3.06 9.95 11.10
C SER A 177 -3.50 9.25 9.82
N LYS A 178 -3.24 9.84 8.65
CA LYS A 178 -3.46 9.20 7.35
C LYS A 178 -2.62 7.93 7.18
N LEU A 179 -1.35 7.95 7.57
CA LEU A 179 -0.47 6.78 7.54
C LEU A 179 -1.02 5.66 8.41
N ARG A 180 -1.45 5.95 9.64
CA ARG A 180 -2.11 4.95 10.52
C ARG A 180 -3.35 4.33 9.89
N THR A 181 -4.18 5.13 9.23
CA THR A 181 -5.37 4.64 8.50
C THR A 181 -4.97 3.68 7.38
N LEU A 182 -3.99 4.06 6.55
CA LEU A 182 -3.51 3.24 5.44
C LEU A 182 -2.89 1.92 5.94
N GLU A 183 -2.07 1.99 6.99
CA GLU A 183 -1.48 0.82 7.64
C GLU A 183 -2.56 -0.14 8.15
N THR A 184 -3.57 0.38 8.84
CA THR A 184 -4.70 -0.43 9.35
C THR A 184 -5.41 -1.17 8.21
N VAL A 185 -5.70 -0.48 7.11
CA VAL A 185 -6.34 -1.10 5.93
C VAL A 185 -5.41 -2.11 5.26
N SER A 186 -4.13 -1.79 5.14
CA SER A 186 -3.13 -2.67 4.54
C SER A 186 -2.99 -3.98 5.31
N ASN A 187 -2.89 -3.91 6.63
CA ASN A 187 -2.78 -5.09 7.49
C ASN A 187 -4.02 -5.98 7.34
N ARG A 188 -5.22 -5.38 7.32
CA ARG A 188 -6.46 -6.14 7.11
C ARG A 188 -6.51 -6.84 5.75
N LEU A 189 -6.09 -6.17 4.68
CA LEU A 189 -6.05 -6.77 3.35
C LEU A 189 -5.01 -7.89 3.28
N GLN A 190 -3.88 -7.74 3.95
CA GLN A 190 -2.87 -8.79 4.03
C GLN A 190 -3.41 -10.03 4.74
N GLU A 191 -4.10 -9.87 5.86
CA GLU A 191 -4.76 -10.98 6.57
C GLU A 191 -5.79 -11.69 5.68
N GLU A 192 -6.58 -10.93 4.90
CA GLU A 192 -7.55 -11.50 3.96
C GLU A 192 -6.87 -12.29 2.82
N ILE A 193 -5.75 -11.79 2.29
CA ILE A 193 -4.94 -12.51 1.29
C ILE A 193 -4.43 -13.82 1.88
N ASP A 194 -3.85 -13.78 3.07
CA ASP A 194 -3.28 -14.95 3.73
C ASP A 194 -4.37 -16.00 4.03
N GLU A 195 -5.56 -15.57 4.48
CA GLU A 195 -6.72 -16.45 4.69
C GLU A 195 -7.14 -17.13 3.38
N LYS A 196 -7.21 -16.37 2.28
CA LYS A 196 -7.59 -16.88 0.96
C LYS A 196 -6.56 -17.84 0.39
N ASP A 197 -5.28 -17.57 0.57
CA ASP A 197 -4.21 -18.47 0.13
C ASP A 197 -4.24 -19.80 0.90
N ASN A 198 -4.54 -19.76 2.19
CA ASN A 198 -4.77 -20.96 2.99
C ASN A 198 -6.00 -21.76 2.50
N GLU A 199 -7.10 -21.07 2.17
CA GLU A 199 -8.30 -21.68 1.58
C GLU A 199 -7.98 -22.36 0.24
N VAL A 200 -7.28 -21.66 -0.66
CA VAL A 200 -6.86 -22.18 -1.97
C VAL A 200 -5.94 -23.40 -1.82
N SER A 201 -4.97 -23.35 -0.90
CA SER A 201 -4.08 -24.47 -0.61
C SER A 201 -4.86 -25.71 -0.13
N SER A 202 -5.81 -25.50 0.78
CA SER A 202 -6.71 -26.56 1.27
C SER A 202 -7.56 -27.18 0.15
N LEU A 203 -8.13 -26.34 -0.72
CA LEU A 203 -8.92 -26.80 -1.87
C LEU A 203 -8.07 -27.56 -2.90
N ARG A 204 -6.84 -27.09 -3.20
CA ARG A 204 -5.90 -27.79 -4.07
C ARG A 204 -5.54 -29.17 -3.53
N LYS A 205 -5.31 -29.30 -2.22
CA LYS A 205 -5.07 -30.58 -1.57
C LYS A 205 -6.27 -31.53 -1.72
N LYS A 206 -7.48 -31.05 -1.43
CA LYS A 206 -8.72 -31.84 -1.61
C LYS A 206 -8.90 -32.30 -3.05
N LEU A 207 -8.62 -31.42 -4.02
CA LEU A 207 -8.68 -31.75 -5.44
C LEU A 207 -7.69 -32.87 -5.80
N ALA A 208 -6.45 -32.77 -5.33
CA ALA A 208 -5.42 -33.79 -5.56
C ALA A 208 -5.80 -35.15 -4.95
N GLU A 209 -6.37 -35.16 -3.74
CA GLU A 209 -6.86 -36.38 -3.08
C GLU A 209 -8.00 -37.03 -3.89
N ILE A 210 -8.96 -36.25 -4.38
CA ILE A 210 -10.06 -36.73 -5.21
C ILE A 210 -9.54 -37.29 -6.54
N GLN A 211 -8.63 -36.57 -7.20
CA GLN A 211 -8.02 -37.03 -8.46
C GLN A 211 -7.25 -38.34 -8.27
N TRP A 212 -6.47 -38.46 -7.18
CA TRP A 212 -5.78 -39.70 -6.83
C TRP A 212 -6.77 -40.85 -6.59
N ALA A 213 -7.83 -40.62 -5.81
CA ALA A 213 -8.85 -41.62 -5.56
C ALA A 213 -9.55 -42.06 -6.86
N ASN A 214 -9.87 -41.12 -7.75
CA ASN A 214 -10.50 -41.39 -9.04
C ASN A 214 -9.59 -42.21 -9.96
N THR A 215 -8.31 -41.84 -10.09
CA THR A 215 -7.36 -42.61 -10.91
C THR A 215 -7.16 -44.03 -10.36
N LYS A 216 -7.13 -44.20 -9.04
CA LYS A 216 -7.04 -45.50 -8.37
C LYS A 216 -8.27 -46.36 -8.64
N LEU A 217 -9.47 -45.79 -8.53
CA LEU A 217 -10.73 -46.49 -8.85
C LEU A 217 -10.81 -46.86 -10.33
N SER A 218 -10.43 -45.94 -11.22
CA SER A 218 -10.40 -46.19 -12.67
C SER A 218 -9.46 -47.34 -13.05
N LYS A 219 -8.27 -47.41 -12.43
CA LYS A 219 -7.34 -48.55 -12.60
C LYS A 219 -7.92 -49.87 -12.08
N LYS A 220 -8.58 -49.86 -10.92
CA LYS A 220 -9.24 -51.06 -10.39
C LYS A 220 -10.35 -51.54 -11.32
N LEU A 221 -11.17 -50.62 -11.83
CA LEU A 221 -12.25 -50.93 -12.77
C LEU A 221 -11.70 -51.50 -14.07
N SER A 222 -10.68 -50.90 -14.67
CA SER A 222 -10.09 -51.40 -15.92
C SER A 222 -9.50 -52.80 -15.77
N VAL A 223 -8.78 -53.08 -14.68
CA VAL A 223 -8.25 -54.41 -14.36
C VAL A 223 -9.38 -55.42 -14.15
N SER A 224 -10.42 -55.06 -13.40
CA SER A 224 -11.56 -55.95 -13.15
C SER A 224 -12.33 -56.29 -14.43
N LEU A 225 -12.52 -55.30 -15.31
CA LEU A 225 -13.21 -55.46 -16.58
C LEU A 225 -12.36 -56.27 -17.57
N GLY A 226 -11.05 -56.05 -17.60
CA GLY A 226 -10.10 -56.84 -18.38
C GLY A 226 -10.09 -58.32 -17.95
N SER A 227 -10.07 -58.58 -16.64
CA SER A 227 -10.15 -59.94 -16.09
C SER A 227 -11.45 -60.64 -16.50
N ARG A 228 -12.61 -59.98 -16.31
CA ARG A 228 -13.91 -60.52 -16.74
C ARG A 228 -13.96 -60.81 -18.25
N ARG A 229 -13.46 -59.89 -19.08
CA ARG A 229 -13.38 -60.09 -20.53
C ARG A 229 -12.51 -61.30 -20.89
N MET A 230 -11.34 -61.45 -20.27
CA MET A 230 -10.45 -62.59 -20.51
C MET A 230 -11.10 -63.92 -20.09
N THR A 231 -11.80 -63.96 -18.96
CA THR A 231 -12.53 -65.15 -18.52
C THR A 231 -13.63 -65.52 -19.51
N LEU A 232 -14.42 -64.55 -20.00
CA LEU A 232 -15.45 -64.80 -21.01
C LEU A 232 -14.86 -65.30 -22.33
N ILE A 233 -13.77 -64.70 -22.80
CA ILE A 233 -13.07 -65.15 -24.03
C ILE A 233 -12.61 -66.60 -23.88
N ARG A 234 -12.00 -66.96 -22.75
CA ARG A 234 -11.56 -68.34 -22.47
C ARG A 234 -12.72 -69.33 -22.46
N GLN A 235 -13.84 -68.98 -21.82
CA GLN A 235 -15.04 -69.83 -21.83
C GLN A 235 -15.56 -70.05 -23.25
N LEU A 236 -15.68 -68.97 -24.04
CA LEU A 236 -16.21 -69.02 -25.40
C LEU A 236 -15.29 -69.85 -26.33
N LEU A 237 -13.97 -69.69 -26.21
CA LEU A 237 -12.99 -70.50 -26.94
C LEU A 237 -13.11 -71.99 -26.58
N GLY A 238 -13.30 -72.28 -25.29
CA GLY A 238 -13.53 -73.65 -24.78
C GLY A 238 -14.78 -74.28 -25.40
N TYR A 239 -15.90 -73.56 -25.43
CA TYR A 239 -17.13 -74.03 -26.09
C TYR A 239 -16.92 -74.33 -27.57
N VAL A 240 -16.21 -73.46 -28.30
CA VAL A 240 -15.91 -73.65 -29.74
C VAL A 240 -15.04 -74.89 -29.99
N LEU A 241 -14.04 -75.14 -29.14
CA LEU A 241 -13.18 -76.33 -29.25
C LEU A 241 -13.98 -77.62 -29.02
N ILE A 242 -14.85 -77.65 -28.01
CA ILE A 242 -15.70 -78.80 -27.71
C ILE A 242 -16.65 -79.10 -28.88
N LEU A 243 -17.30 -78.08 -29.44
CA LEU A 243 -18.18 -78.24 -30.60
C LEU A 243 -17.43 -78.81 -31.82
N ASN A 244 -16.25 -78.26 -32.13
CA ASN A 244 -15.42 -78.77 -33.23
C ASN A 244 -14.95 -80.21 -33.03
N TYR A 245 -14.68 -80.62 -31.79
CA TYR A 245 -14.31 -82.00 -31.48
C TYR A 245 -15.49 -82.95 -31.72
N ILE A 246 -16.68 -82.59 -31.23
CA ILE A 246 -17.90 -83.41 -31.42
C ILE A 246 -18.25 -83.53 -32.90
N SER A 247 -18.13 -82.47 -33.71
CA SER A 247 -18.41 -82.53 -35.15
C SER A 247 -17.43 -83.37 -35.98
N ARG A 248 -16.31 -83.81 -35.39
CA ARG A 248 -15.31 -84.68 -36.05
C ARG A 248 -15.42 -86.16 -35.63
N LEU A 249 -16.24 -86.49 -34.64
CA LEU A 249 -16.64 -87.86 -34.32
C LEU A 249 -17.75 -88.31 -35.28
#